data_AF-A0AAV5RQY5-F1
#
_entry.id   AF-A0AAV5RQY5-F1
#
_cell.length_a   1.000
_cell.length_b   1.000
_cell.length_c   1.000
_cell.angle_alpha   90.00
_cell.angle_beta   90.00
_cell.angle_gamma   90.00
#
_symmetry.space_group_name_H-M   'P 1'
#
loop_
_entity.id
_entity.type
_entity.pdbx_description
1 polymer ?
#
loop_
_entity_poly.entity_id
_entity_poly.type
_entity_poly.pdbx_seq_one_letter_code
_entity_poly.pdbx_strand_id
1 'polypeptide(L)'
;MTTHTGLAPSTRVYTADASLIPVGDVKVGDMLLCRGGIPKKVGSVTRANVLCCRRTLRSMHKRTEYTGITMPSIVCGIDTVFAFGTSQVVKNYIKQKVNYKPTPKRMVVITVMRDYVRTDGSTVSLPYNMSKQFDLEATEEEVSAYIERTTVPDIKWHVWKGTQKDHAMVKGDAKISTRRMTTKVRIHRPFFRQWLEDRFAGYGFGSIDDDKVKAMAWMTGFWLGDGFRKGPYFALHSEDHDVNNHLKRAAKLWRMEYVFQKLPGSPYQAMCRLDYYPLGEIKKTMRKDTILIRVLCELGFYSNGEMNGPKGGPLFMATDELDVIIHCLCGLIDSDGTTAIYDNVRRIKLVTIYPPIRDLIIALGQNLGVSVTSTFEPAHITSQGAQSHDTWIIHMFAGQSEAMFEMILANLACDRKRDPPVRMSRRYRVQIGLILDDDDFDDPIEIRPRRVRRRRIVLPHLRQYLGQNLKIEINMLYGIIRVVDHARWYYHGRKHARWYYHGRKHSRWYYHGRKLARWYYKGRKHSRWYYKGRKHSRWYYNGCKAYRVCSLAPSVLME
;
A
#
# COMPACT_ATOMS: atom_id res chain seq x y z
N MET A 1 9.81 -11.14 -40.31
CA MET A 1 10.69 -11.23 -39.12
C MET A 1 9.85 -11.61 -37.92
N THR A 2 10.13 -12.77 -37.32
CA THR A 2 9.49 -13.21 -36.07
C THR A 2 9.89 -12.25 -34.96
N THR A 3 8.94 -11.45 -34.45
CA THR A 3 9.14 -10.64 -33.25
C THR A 3 9.42 -11.57 -32.07
N HIS A 4 10.68 -11.71 -31.68
CA HIS A 4 11.06 -12.55 -30.56
C HIS A 4 10.65 -11.87 -29.25
N THR A 5 9.52 -12.28 -28.70
CA THR A 5 9.14 -11.98 -27.32
C THR A 5 10.03 -12.82 -26.39
N GLY A 6 10.78 -12.19 -25.50
CA GLY A 6 11.71 -12.91 -24.62
C GLY A 6 11.54 -12.49 -23.16
N LEU A 7 11.41 -13.45 -22.26
CA LEU A 7 11.48 -13.23 -20.81
C LEU A 7 12.85 -13.71 -20.32
N ALA A 8 13.37 -13.08 -19.28
CA ALA A 8 14.60 -13.57 -18.65
C ALA A 8 14.40 -15.00 -18.12
N PRO A 9 15.41 -15.88 -18.17
CA PRO A 9 15.27 -17.30 -17.76
C PRO A 9 14.75 -17.50 -16.34
N SER A 10 15.10 -16.58 -15.42
CA SER A 10 14.66 -16.60 -14.02
C SER A 10 13.23 -16.09 -13.79
N THR A 11 12.56 -15.57 -14.83
CA THR A 11 11.16 -15.12 -14.72
C THR A 11 10.31 -16.34 -14.43
N ARG A 12 9.40 -16.27 -13.45
CA ARG A 12 8.52 -17.40 -13.13
C ARG A 12 7.19 -17.29 -13.86
N VAL A 13 6.68 -18.43 -14.32
CA VAL A 13 5.37 -18.57 -14.97
C VAL A 13 4.56 -19.65 -14.26
N TYR A 14 3.24 -19.51 -14.33
CA TYR A 14 2.32 -20.53 -13.80
C TYR A 14 2.13 -21.65 -14.83
N THR A 15 2.26 -22.88 -14.37
CA THR A 15 1.83 -24.10 -15.07
C THR A 15 0.33 -24.34 -14.85
N ALA A 16 -0.25 -25.28 -15.59
CA ALA A 16 -1.68 -25.60 -15.53
C ALA A 16 -2.14 -26.13 -14.17
N ASP A 17 -1.28 -26.85 -13.46
CA ASP A 17 -1.50 -27.25 -12.08
C ASP A 17 -1.38 -26.07 -11.11
N ALA A 18 -0.95 -24.89 -11.56
CA ALA A 18 -0.63 -23.68 -10.82
C ALA A 18 0.62 -23.71 -9.96
N SER A 19 1.57 -24.59 -10.26
CA SER A 19 2.93 -24.44 -9.76
C SER A 19 3.67 -23.30 -10.49
N LEU A 20 4.73 -22.79 -9.88
CA LEU A 20 5.53 -21.68 -10.40
C LEU A 20 6.89 -22.21 -10.84
N ILE A 21 7.13 -22.24 -12.13
CA ILE A 21 8.41 -22.69 -12.71
C ILE A 21 9.14 -21.52 -13.39
N PRO A 22 10.49 -21.50 -13.37
CA PRO A 22 11.27 -20.58 -14.19
C PRO A 22 10.98 -20.78 -15.69
N VAL A 23 10.95 -19.69 -16.46
CA VAL A 23 10.78 -19.72 -17.92
C VAL A 23 11.91 -20.51 -18.60
N GLY A 24 13.11 -20.51 -18.02
CA GLY A 24 14.23 -21.30 -18.52
C GLY A 24 13.97 -22.80 -18.54
N ASP A 25 13.11 -23.29 -17.66
CA ASP A 25 12.82 -24.71 -17.46
C ASP A 25 11.61 -25.20 -18.28
N VAL A 26 10.90 -24.29 -18.94
CA VAL A 26 9.75 -24.60 -19.79
C VAL A 26 10.18 -25.41 -21.01
N LYS A 27 9.48 -26.51 -21.26
CA LYS A 27 9.70 -27.43 -22.39
C LYS A 27 8.51 -27.44 -23.35
N VAL A 28 8.77 -27.88 -24.58
CA VAL A 28 7.71 -28.16 -25.56
C VAL A 28 6.82 -29.26 -24.99
N GLY A 29 5.51 -29.04 -25.00
CA GLY A 29 4.53 -29.94 -24.42
C GLY A 29 4.03 -29.55 -23.03
N ASP A 30 4.74 -28.69 -22.31
CA ASP A 30 4.28 -28.21 -21.00
C ASP A 30 2.96 -27.46 -21.12
N MET A 31 2.13 -27.53 -20.08
CA MET A 31 0.87 -26.80 -20.01
C MET A 31 1.04 -25.57 -19.14
N LEU A 32 0.98 -24.38 -19.74
CA LEU A 32 1.11 -23.10 -19.04
C LEU A 32 -0.25 -22.42 -18.85
N LEU A 33 -0.42 -21.78 -17.71
CA LEU A 33 -1.66 -21.08 -17.38
C LEU A 33 -1.70 -19.72 -18.06
N CYS A 34 -2.71 -19.51 -18.91
CA CYS A 34 -2.91 -18.28 -19.66
C CYS A 34 -4.01 -17.40 -19.04
N ARG A 35 -4.30 -16.28 -19.72
CA ARG A 35 -5.38 -15.36 -19.37
C ARG A 35 -6.69 -16.12 -19.13
N GLY A 36 -7.32 -15.87 -17.98
CA GLY A 36 -8.57 -16.51 -17.60
C GLY A 36 -8.44 -17.87 -16.90
N GLY A 37 -7.22 -18.35 -16.64
CA GLY A 37 -7.01 -19.67 -16.01
C GLY A 37 -7.08 -20.82 -17.01
N ILE A 38 -7.02 -20.53 -18.31
CA ILE A 38 -7.10 -21.55 -19.36
C ILE A 38 -5.68 -22.10 -19.60
N PRO A 39 -5.44 -23.40 -19.42
CA PRO A 39 -4.14 -24.00 -19.70
C PRO A 39 -3.90 -24.05 -21.22
N LYS A 40 -2.68 -23.74 -21.65
CA LYS A 40 -2.26 -23.84 -23.05
C LYS A 40 -0.96 -24.63 -23.16
N LYS A 41 -0.92 -25.52 -24.16
CA LYS A 41 0.25 -26.31 -24.49
C LYS A 41 1.33 -25.45 -25.13
N VAL A 42 2.57 -25.61 -24.69
CA VAL A 42 3.75 -24.97 -25.29
C VAL A 42 4.08 -25.68 -26.60
N GLY A 43 3.90 -24.99 -27.72
CA GLY A 43 4.18 -25.54 -29.06
C GLY A 43 5.65 -25.45 -29.48
N SER A 44 6.37 -24.43 -29.02
CA SER A 44 7.80 -24.26 -29.29
C SER A 44 8.46 -23.43 -28.19
N VAL A 45 9.77 -23.60 -28.02
CA VAL A 45 10.59 -22.83 -27.09
C VAL A 45 11.76 -22.23 -27.87
N THR A 46 11.79 -20.91 -27.98
CA THR A 46 12.86 -20.18 -28.65
C THR A 46 13.76 -19.50 -27.62
N ARG A 47 15.07 -19.71 -27.72
CA ARG A 47 16.08 -19.05 -26.88
C ARG A 47 16.94 -18.15 -27.76
N ALA A 48 17.13 -16.91 -27.35
CA ALA A 48 17.92 -15.93 -28.09
C ALA A 48 18.55 -14.93 -27.13
N ASN A 49 19.71 -14.40 -27.51
CA ASN A 49 20.33 -13.26 -26.84
C ASN A 49 19.75 -11.98 -27.43
N VAL A 50 18.99 -11.24 -26.62
CA VAL A 50 18.32 -10.00 -27.04
C VAL A 50 18.61 -8.88 -26.06
N LEU A 51 18.52 -7.64 -26.52
CA LEU A 51 18.59 -6.48 -25.64
C LEU A 51 17.40 -6.53 -24.66
N CYS A 52 17.70 -6.63 -23.38
CA CYS A 52 16.71 -6.70 -22.31
C CYS A 52 16.49 -5.34 -21.68
N CYS A 53 15.27 -5.10 -21.21
CA CYS A 53 14.96 -4.02 -20.30
C CYS A 53 14.36 -4.57 -19.00
N ARG A 54 14.68 -3.90 -17.88
CA ARG A 54 14.01 -4.14 -16.60
C ARG A 54 12.85 -3.19 -16.47
N ARG A 55 11.64 -3.72 -16.33
CA ARG A 55 10.44 -2.94 -16.06
C ARG A 55 10.06 -3.11 -14.61
N THR A 56 10.08 -2.01 -13.86
CA THR A 56 9.67 -1.97 -12.46
C THR A 56 8.37 -1.17 -12.33
N LEU A 57 7.48 -1.62 -11.46
CA LEU A 57 6.29 -0.85 -11.12
C LEU A 57 6.71 0.52 -10.56
N ARG A 58 6.18 1.60 -11.14
CA ARG A 58 6.43 2.95 -10.63
C ARG A 58 5.64 3.16 -9.35
N SER A 59 6.31 3.61 -8.31
CA SER A 59 5.71 3.92 -7.02
C SER A 59 6.15 5.31 -6.54
N MET A 60 5.33 5.93 -5.70
CA MET A 60 5.69 7.16 -4.98
C MET A 60 6.63 6.87 -3.80
N HIS A 61 6.83 5.60 -3.44
CA HIS A 61 7.79 5.20 -2.41
C HIS A 61 9.21 5.52 -2.85
N LYS A 62 9.84 6.45 -2.11
CA LYS A 62 11.21 6.93 -2.37
C LYS A 62 12.31 6.10 -1.68
N ARG A 63 11.93 5.23 -0.74
CA ARG A 63 12.85 4.38 0.04
C ARG A 63 12.40 2.93 -0.06
N THR A 64 12.99 2.16 -0.97
CA THR A 64 12.71 0.72 -1.12
C THR A 64 13.62 -0.15 -0.25
N GLU A 65 14.74 0.39 0.21
CA GLU A 65 15.75 -0.35 0.99
C GLU A 65 15.28 -0.72 2.40
N TYR A 66 14.36 0.07 2.99
CA TYR A 66 13.89 -0.11 4.37
C TYR A 66 12.53 -0.81 4.48
N THR A 67 11.79 -0.96 3.39
CA THR A 67 10.38 -1.41 3.44
C THR A 67 10.25 -2.94 3.36
N GLY A 68 11.32 -3.64 2.95
CA GLY A 68 11.25 -5.06 2.60
C GLY A 68 10.34 -5.35 1.40
N ILE A 69 9.80 -4.31 0.73
CA ILE A 69 8.88 -4.44 -0.39
C ILE A 69 9.71 -4.37 -1.68
N THR A 70 9.93 -5.54 -2.28
CA THR A 70 10.48 -5.60 -3.64
C THR A 70 9.42 -5.15 -4.61
N MET A 71 9.65 -4.03 -5.30
CA MET A 71 8.73 -3.56 -6.34
C MET A 71 8.59 -4.64 -7.42
N PRO A 72 7.37 -5.01 -7.83
CA PRO A 72 7.17 -5.96 -8.90
C PRO A 72 7.96 -5.53 -10.13
N SER A 73 8.87 -6.40 -10.57
CA SER A 73 9.71 -6.14 -11.73
C SER A 73 9.76 -7.36 -12.63
N ILE A 74 9.87 -7.12 -13.93
CA ILE A 74 10.07 -8.14 -14.94
C ILE A 74 11.23 -7.73 -15.84
N VAL A 75 12.06 -8.69 -16.21
CA VAL A 75 13.12 -8.50 -17.19
C VAL A 75 12.69 -9.17 -18.48
N CYS A 76 12.63 -8.39 -19.55
CA CYS A 76 12.09 -8.83 -20.84
C CYS A 76 12.86 -8.19 -22.01
N GLY A 77 12.85 -8.84 -23.17
CA GLY A 77 13.38 -8.27 -24.40
C GLY A 77 12.64 -6.99 -24.79
N ILE A 78 13.34 -6.03 -25.40
CA ILE A 78 12.76 -4.74 -25.82
C ILE A 78 11.59 -4.86 -26.81
N ASP A 79 11.57 -5.92 -27.61
CA ASP A 79 10.53 -6.19 -28.60
C ASP A 79 9.40 -7.08 -28.04
N THR A 80 9.40 -7.33 -26.71
CA THR A 80 8.30 -8.02 -26.04
C THR A 80 7.03 -7.20 -26.12
N VAL A 81 5.97 -7.82 -26.66
CA VAL A 81 4.66 -7.19 -26.79
C VAL A 81 3.91 -7.30 -25.47
N PHE A 82 3.45 -6.16 -24.95
CA PHE A 82 2.59 -6.07 -23.77
C PHE A 82 1.20 -5.56 -24.15
N ALA A 83 0.22 -5.95 -23.36
CA ALA A 83 -1.07 -5.27 -23.33
C ALA A 83 -0.99 -4.04 -22.43
N PHE A 84 -1.37 -2.89 -22.95
CA PHE A 84 -1.47 -1.62 -22.25
C PHE A 84 -2.93 -1.16 -22.21
N GLY A 85 -3.28 -0.43 -21.17
CA GLY A 85 -4.54 0.26 -21.02
C GLY A 85 -4.29 1.74 -20.80
N THR A 86 -4.99 2.59 -21.54
CA THR A 86 -4.90 4.05 -21.41
C THR A 86 -6.29 4.61 -21.16
N SER A 87 -6.45 5.36 -20.06
CA SER A 87 -7.75 5.91 -19.67
C SER A 87 -8.29 6.85 -20.75
N GLN A 88 -9.57 6.72 -21.10
CA GLN A 88 -10.24 7.73 -21.93
C GLN A 88 -10.51 8.96 -21.06
N VAL A 89 -9.68 9.99 -21.20
CA VAL A 89 -9.82 11.24 -20.44
C VAL A 89 -10.40 12.31 -21.34
N VAL A 90 -11.47 12.95 -20.87
CA VAL A 90 -12.04 14.17 -21.45
C VAL A 90 -11.72 15.34 -20.52
N LYS A 91 -11.05 16.36 -21.05
CA LYS A 91 -10.79 17.62 -20.34
C LYS A 91 -11.44 18.74 -21.11
N ASN A 92 -12.25 19.54 -20.42
CA ASN A 92 -12.87 20.74 -20.95
C ASN A 92 -12.43 21.92 -20.06
N TYR A 93 -11.67 22.85 -20.62
CA TYR A 93 -11.13 23.98 -19.86
C TYR A 93 -10.86 25.19 -20.75
N ILE A 94 -10.82 26.37 -20.15
CA ILE A 94 -10.49 27.62 -20.84
C ILE A 94 -8.98 27.84 -20.74
N LYS A 95 -8.35 28.15 -21.88
CA LYS A 95 -6.91 28.47 -21.96
C LYS A 95 -6.72 29.91 -22.40
N GLN A 96 -6.01 30.68 -21.58
CA GLN A 96 -5.55 32.04 -21.90
C GLN A 96 -4.01 32.05 -21.85
N LYS A 97 -3.33 32.41 -22.95
CA LYS A 97 -1.87 32.58 -22.90
C LYS A 97 -1.54 33.95 -22.30
N VAL A 98 -0.71 33.94 -21.26
CA VAL A 98 -0.33 35.14 -20.49
C VAL A 98 0.49 36.14 -21.32
N ASN A 99 1.26 35.68 -22.32
CA ASN A 99 2.29 36.51 -22.94
C ASN A 99 1.92 37.18 -24.28
N TYR A 100 0.67 37.10 -24.78
CA TYR A 100 0.39 37.63 -26.12
C TYR A 100 -1.09 37.91 -26.43
N LYS A 101 -1.77 38.81 -25.69
CA LYS A 101 -3.22 39.16 -25.85
C LYS A 101 -4.08 38.20 -26.72
N PRO A 102 -4.15 36.88 -26.45
CA PRO A 102 -5.00 36.02 -27.26
C PRO A 102 -6.36 36.00 -26.58
N THR A 103 -7.42 36.09 -27.37
CA THR A 103 -8.77 35.81 -26.89
C THR A 103 -8.76 34.45 -26.16
N PRO A 104 -9.38 34.34 -24.97
CA PRO A 104 -9.45 33.06 -24.29
C PRO A 104 -10.15 32.07 -25.21
N LYS A 105 -9.66 30.83 -25.26
CA LYS A 105 -10.29 29.77 -26.07
C LYS A 105 -10.71 28.62 -25.18
N ARG A 106 -11.87 28.04 -25.49
CA ARG A 106 -12.32 26.79 -24.88
C ARG A 106 -11.56 25.64 -25.54
N MET A 107 -10.90 24.84 -24.72
CA MET A 107 -10.11 23.69 -25.15
C MET A 107 -10.79 22.42 -24.68
N VAL A 108 -11.08 21.53 -25.64
CA VAL A 108 -11.52 20.17 -25.35
C VAL A 108 -10.39 19.22 -25.74
N VAL A 109 -9.90 18.44 -24.77
CA VAL A 109 -8.85 17.44 -24.98
C VAL A 109 -9.40 16.07 -24.68
N ILE A 110 -9.35 15.17 -25.67
CA ILE A 110 -9.88 13.81 -25.58
C ILE A 110 -8.76 12.83 -25.91
N THR A 111 -8.63 11.78 -25.10
CA THR A 111 -7.74 10.66 -25.42
C THR A 111 -8.39 9.79 -26.47
N VAL A 112 -7.75 9.58 -27.62
CA VAL A 112 -8.24 8.76 -28.74
C VAL A 112 -7.15 7.82 -29.24
N MET A 113 -7.52 6.77 -29.96
CA MET A 113 -6.56 5.91 -30.65
C MET A 113 -6.22 6.48 -32.02
N ARG A 114 -4.93 6.48 -32.37
CA ARG A 114 -4.44 6.95 -33.67
C ARG A 114 -3.40 6.00 -34.21
N ASP A 115 -3.44 5.76 -35.50
CA ASP A 115 -2.48 4.92 -36.18
C ASP A 115 -1.18 5.67 -36.47
N TYR A 116 -0.06 4.99 -36.20
CA TYR A 116 1.30 5.46 -36.43
C TYR A 116 2.05 4.46 -37.29
N VAL A 117 2.77 4.95 -38.29
CA VAL A 117 3.68 4.13 -39.10
C VAL A 117 5.02 4.05 -38.38
N ARG A 118 5.48 2.82 -38.11
CA ARG A 118 6.78 2.51 -37.53
C ARG A 118 7.89 2.74 -38.56
N THR A 119 9.14 2.77 -38.08
CA THR A 119 10.32 2.91 -38.94
C THR A 119 10.50 1.74 -39.92
N ASP A 120 9.91 0.58 -39.62
CA ASP A 120 9.91 -0.61 -40.49
C ASP A 120 8.73 -0.63 -41.49
N GLY A 121 7.93 0.43 -41.54
CA GLY A 121 6.74 0.55 -42.39
C GLY A 121 5.47 -0.11 -41.83
N SER A 122 5.54 -0.82 -40.70
CA SER A 122 4.35 -1.41 -40.07
C SER A 122 3.51 -0.37 -39.32
N THR A 123 2.20 -0.54 -39.25
CA THR A 123 1.31 0.40 -38.55
C THR A 123 0.98 -0.10 -37.13
N VAL A 124 0.95 0.81 -36.16
CA VAL A 124 0.54 0.55 -34.77
C VAL A 124 -0.44 1.62 -34.28
N SER A 125 -1.56 1.19 -33.69
CA SER A 125 -2.54 2.11 -33.10
C SER A 125 -2.16 2.44 -31.66
N LEU A 126 -1.93 3.73 -31.39
CA LEU A 126 -1.45 4.24 -30.10
C LEU A 126 -2.36 5.34 -29.56
N PRO A 127 -2.46 5.47 -28.22
CA PRO A 127 -3.24 6.51 -27.60
C PRO A 127 -2.59 7.89 -27.82
N TYR A 128 -3.42 8.86 -28.18
CA TYR A 128 -3.05 10.23 -28.47
C TYR A 128 -4.07 11.20 -27.85
N ASN A 129 -3.59 12.31 -27.30
CA ASN A 129 -4.46 13.38 -26.81
C ASN A 129 -4.82 14.32 -27.95
N MET A 130 -6.02 14.15 -28.51
CA MET A 130 -6.55 15.06 -29.51
C MET A 130 -7.13 16.29 -28.83
N SER A 131 -6.69 17.48 -29.26
CA SER A 131 -7.20 18.74 -28.75
C SER A 131 -7.98 19.47 -29.84
N LYS A 132 -9.22 19.87 -29.53
CA LYS A 132 -10.00 20.78 -30.36
C LYS A 132 -10.23 22.11 -29.64
N GLN A 133 -10.10 23.20 -30.41
CA GLN A 133 -10.39 24.55 -29.98
C GLN A 133 -11.82 24.90 -30.37
N PHE A 134 -12.54 25.51 -29.44
CA PHE A 134 -13.83 26.13 -29.64
C PHE A 134 -13.72 27.61 -29.27
N ASP A 135 -14.50 28.43 -29.96
CA ASP A 135 -14.72 29.81 -29.53
C ASP A 135 -15.50 29.83 -28.22
N LEU A 136 -15.39 30.91 -27.45
CA LEU A 136 -16.06 31.00 -26.13
C LEU A 136 -17.58 31.02 -26.25
N GLU A 137 -18.10 31.44 -27.40
CA GLU A 137 -19.52 31.52 -27.71
C GLU A 137 -20.09 30.17 -28.20
N ALA A 138 -19.24 29.15 -28.41
CA ALA A 138 -19.69 27.83 -28.81
C ALA A 138 -20.64 27.25 -27.76
N THR A 139 -21.76 26.70 -28.21
CA THR A 139 -22.82 26.19 -27.32
C THR A 139 -22.35 24.93 -26.58
N GLU A 140 -22.94 24.67 -25.41
CA GLU A 140 -22.67 23.41 -24.70
C GLU A 140 -23.09 22.18 -25.51
N GLU A 141 -24.10 22.31 -26.38
CA GLU A 141 -24.57 21.25 -27.27
C GLU A 141 -23.51 20.90 -28.33
N GLU A 142 -22.89 21.90 -28.96
CA GLU A 142 -21.81 21.67 -29.94
C GLU A 142 -20.61 20.96 -29.32
N VAL A 143 -20.25 21.36 -28.10
CA VAL A 143 -19.13 20.76 -27.35
C VAL A 143 -19.47 19.34 -26.92
N SER A 144 -20.69 19.11 -26.43
CA SER A 144 -21.15 17.78 -26.01
C SER A 144 -21.26 16.83 -27.20
N ALA A 145 -21.83 17.27 -28.33
CA ALA A 145 -21.89 16.49 -29.57
C ALA A 145 -20.49 16.12 -30.09
N TYR A 146 -19.52 17.02 -29.98
CA TYR A 146 -18.13 16.70 -30.32
C TYR A 146 -17.52 15.66 -29.38
N ILE A 147 -17.76 15.77 -28.07
CA ILE A 147 -17.30 14.79 -27.09
C ILE A 147 -17.91 13.43 -27.42
N GLU A 148 -19.22 13.33 -27.51
CA GLU A 148 -19.95 12.09 -27.81
C GLU A 148 -19.47 11.42 -29.09
N ARG A 149 -19.29 12.18 -30.18
CA ARG A 149 -18.80 11.64 -31.46
C ARG A 149 -17.35 11.13 -31.39
N THR A 150 -16.55 11.71 -30.51
CA THR A 150 -15.10 11.45 -30.46
C THR A 150 -14.73 10.40 -29.41
N THR A 151 -15.49 10.33 -28.33
CA THR A 151 -15.33 9.33 -27.28
C THR A 151 -15.94 8.01 -27.70
N VAL A 152 -15.33 6.92 -27.26
CA VAL A 152 -15.98 5.61 -27.32
C VAL A 152 -16.89 5.48 -26.11
N PRO A 153 -18.19 5.17 -26.29
CA PRO A 153 -19.12 4.98 -25.17
C PRO A 153 -18.72 3.76 -24.33
N ASP A 154 -19.05 3.81 -23.04
CA ASP A 154 -18.93 2.70 -22.08
C ASP A 154 -17.55 2.07 -21.90
N ILE A 155 -16.47 2.79 -22.28
CA ILE A 155 -15.11 2.34 -21.99
C ILE A 155 -14.44 3.22 -20.94
N LYS A 156 -13.79 2.54 -19.98
CA LYS A 156 -12.88 3.17 -19.02
C LYS A 156 -11.46 3.27 -19.58
N TRP A 157 -11.07 2.30 -20.42
CA TRP A 157 -9.71 2.14 -20.93
C TRP A 157 -9.71 1.78 -22.42
N HIS A 158 -8.88 2.47 -23.21
CA HIS A 158 -8.45 1.95 -24.50
C HIS A 158 -7.39 0.87 -24.27
N VAL A 159 -7.70 -0.37 -24.66
CA VAL A 159 -6.77 -1.50 -24.56
C VAL A 159 -6.04 -1.67 -25.89
N TRP A 160 -4.71 -1.66 -25.84
CA TRP A 160 -3.87 -1.78 -27.04
C TRP A 160 -2.65 -2.65 -26.77
N LYS A 161 -2.04 -3.18 -27.83
CA LYS A 161 -0.84 -4.01 -27.75
C LYS A 161 0.34 -3.28 -28.38
N GLY A 162 1.49 -3.34 -27.74
CA GLY A 162 2.70 -2.74 -28.27
C GLY A 162 3.97 -3.18 -27.55
N THR A 163 5.11 -2.87 -28.16
CA THR A 163 6.44 -3.11 -27.62
C THR A 163 6.86 -2.02 -26.65
N GLN A 164 8.07 -2.14 -26.07
CA GLN A 164 8.67 -1.04 -25.30
C GLN A 164 8.88 0.22 -26.14
N LYS A 165 9.24 0.05 -27.42
CA LYS A 165 9.47 1.15 -28.37
C LYS A 165 8.16 1.89 -28.65
N ASP A 166 7.08 1.15 -28.92
CA ASP A 166 5.75 1.70 -29.14
C ASP A 166 5.27 2.50 -27.91
N HIS A 167 5.46 1.94 -26.71
CA HIS A 167 5.15 2.65 -25.47
C HIS A 167 5.93 3.96 -25.33
N ALA A 168 7.19 4.03 -25.78
CA ALA A 168 7.99 5.25 -25.73
C ALA A 168 7.46 6.38 -26.65
N MET A 169 6.69 6.04 -27.70
CA MET A 169 6.07 7.01 -28.60
C MET A 169 4.87 7.74 -27.98
N VAL A 170 4.23 7.15 -26.97
CA VAL A 170 3.11 7.77 -26.25
C VAL A 170 3.60 8.95 -25.40
N LYS A 171 2.95 10.10 -25.50
CA LYS A 171 3.35 11.37 -24.86
C LYS A 171 2.24 11.99 -23.99
N GLY A 172 2.61 13.00 -23.20
CA GLY A 172 1.67 13.83 -22.45
C GLY A 172 0.82 13.06 -21.44
N ASP A 173 -0.44 13.47 -21.28
CA ASP A 173 -1.34 12.83 -20.31
C ASP A 173 -1.66 11.38 -20.68
N ALA A 174 -1.71 11.03 -21.98
CA ALA A 174 -1.88 9.65 -22.43
C ALA A 174 -0.75 8.76 -21.89
N LYS A 175 0.49 9.26 -21.84
CA LYS A 175 1.62 8.52 -21.27
C LYS A 175 1.46 8.30 -19.77
N ILE A 176 0.97 9.31 -19.05
CA ILE A 176 0.76 9.26 -17.59
C ILE A 176 -0.39 8.30 -17.24
N SER A 177 -1.43 8.27 -18.06
CA SER A 177 -2.58 7.38 -17.85
C SER A 177 -2.36 5.96 -18.38
N THR A 178 -1.33 5.72 -19.20
CA THR A 178 -1.01 4.39 -19.73
C THR A 178 -0.44 3.47 -18.65
N ARG A 179 -1.03 2.29 -18.52
CA ARG A 179 -0.61 1.24 -17.59
C ARG A 179 -0.48 -0.09 -18.31
N ARG A 180 0.39 -0.98 -17.83
CA ARG A 180 0.40 -2.37 -18.29
C ARG A 180 -0.85 -3.05 -17.74
N MET A 181 -1.58 -3.76 -18.58
CA MET A 181 -2.71 -4.57 -18.15
C MET A 181 -2.20 -5.84 -17.49
N THR A 182 -2.69 -6.13 -16.29
CA THR A 182 -2.47 -7.40 -15.60
C THR A 182 -3.76 -8.19 -15.69
N THR A 183 -3.67 -9.47 -16.04
CA THR A 183 -4.85 -10.33 -16.05
C THR A 183 -4.88 -11.12 -14.76
N LYS A 184 -6.08 -11.26 -14.18
CA LYS A 184 -6.38 -12.29 -13.19
C LYS A 184 -5.96 -13.65 -13.72
N VAL A 185 -5.08 -14.33 -12.99
CA VAL A 185 -4.85 -15.75 -13.17
C VAL A 185 -5.87 -16.43 -12.27
N ARG A 186 -6.93 -16.99 -12.85
CA ARG A 186 -7.90 -17.79 -12.09
C ARG A 186 -7.26 -19.14 -11.83
N ILE A 187 -6.46 -19.21 -10.79
CA ILE A 187 -5.99 -20.46 -10.22
C ILE A 187 -7.08 -20.90 -9.24
N HIS A 188 -7.71 -22.03 -9.51
CA HIS A 188 -8.67 -22.64 -8.60
C HIS A 188 -8.10 -23.97 -8.14
N ARG A 189 -7.52 -23.97 -6.94
CA ARG A 189 -7.15 -25.19 -6.23
C ARG A 189 -8.10 -25.33 -5.05
N PRO A 190 -8.99 -26.33 -5.00
CA PRO A 190 -9.89 -26.53 -3.86
C PRO A 190 -9.17 -27.14 -2.65
N PHE A 191 -7.94 -26.67 -2.37
CA PHE A 191 -7.09 -27.26 -1.35
C PHE A 191 -7.69 -27.05 0.04
N PHE A 192 -8.20 -25.84 0.33
CA PHE A 192 -8.80 -25.55 1.63
C PHE A 192 -10.03 -26.42 1.91
N ARG A 193 -10.93 -26.57 0.93
CA ARG A 193 -12.10 -27.46 1.04
C ARG A 193 -11.68 -28.91 1.22
N GLN A 194 -10.84 -29.42 0.33
CA GLN A 194 -10.40 -30.81 0.35
C GLN A 194 -9.72 -31.14 1.69
N TRP A 195 -8.88 -30.22 2.19
CA TRP A 195 -8.26 -30.37 3.50
C TRP A 195 -9.28 -30.42 4.64
N LEU A 196 -10.31 -29.57 4.62
CA LEU A 196 -11.37 -29.60 5.63
C LEU A 196 -12.13 -30.93 5.59
N GLU A 197 -12.46 -31.42 4.39
CA GLU A 197 -13.19 -32.67 4.17
C GLU A 197 -12.40 -33.87 4.69
N ASP A 198 -11.13 -33.96 4.30
CA ASP A 198 -10.23 -35.03 4.72
C ASP A 198 -9.98 -34.98 6.23
N ARG A 199 -9.72 -33.79 6.78
CA ARG A 199 -9.32 -33.64 8.19
C ARG A 199 -10.46 -33.85 9.16
N PHE A 200 -11.67 -33.43 8.78
CA PHE A 200 -12.85 -33.51 9.64
C PHE A 200 -13.85 -34.59 9.21
N ALA A 201 -13.43 -35.49 8.32
CA ALA A 201 -14.13 -36.75 8.07
C ALA A 201 -14.40 -37.47 9.40
N GLY A 202 -15.67 -37.84 9.64
CA GLY A 202 -16.06 -38.55 10.85
C GLY A 202 -16.33 -37.67 12.10
N TYR A 203 -16.12 -36.35 12.05
CA TYR A 203 -16.46 -35.44 13.17
C TYR A 203 -17.97 -35.16 13.29
N GLY A 204 -18.80 -35.79 12.45
CA GLY A 204 -20.25 -35.69 12.49
C GLY A 204 -20.83 -34.38 11.94
N PHE A 205 -20.05 -33.58 11.21
CA PHE A 205 -20.52 -32.32 10.59
C PHE A 205 -21.42 -32.51 9.36
N GLY A 206 -21.58 -33.75 8.89
CA GLY A 206 -22.18 -34.03 7.57
C GLY A 206 -21.22 -33.70 6.44
N SER A 207 -21.74 -33.47 5.23
CA SER A 207 -20.95 -32.96 4.11
C SER A 207 -20.47 -31.53 4.39
N ILE A 208 -19.26 -31.20 3.92
CA ILE A 208 -18.71 -29.85 4.01
C ILE A 208 -19.21 -29.04 2.82
N ASP A 209 -20.35 -28.39 3.02
CA ASP A 209 -20.96 -27.48 2.06
C ASP A 209 -20.22 -26.13 1.94
N ASP A 210 -20.62 -25.33 0.96
CA ASP A 210 -20.03 -24.01 0.69
C ASP A 210 -20.13 -23.06 1.88
N ASP A 211 -21.22 -23.10 2.65
CA ASP A 211 -21.40 -22.22 3.80
C ASP A 211 -20.41 -22.54 4.92
N LYS A 212 -20.14 -23.82 5.17
CA LYS A 212 -19.09 -24.25 6.12
C LYS A 212 -17.71 -23.78 5.66
N VAL A 213 -17.38 -23.95 4.38
CA VAL A 213 -16.09 -23.50 3.80
C VAL A 213 -15.94 -21.98 3.93
N LYS A 214 -16.94 -21.21 3.51
CA LYS A 214 -16.99 -19.75 3.62
C LYS A 214 -16.85 -19.29 5.06
N ALA A 215 -17.55 -19.92 5.99
CA ALA A 215 -17.48 -19.61 7.41
C ALA A 215 -16.09 -19.86 7.99
N MET A 216 -15.42 -20.96 7.64
CA MET A 216 -14.06 -21.24 8.13
C MET A 216 -13.03 -20.29 7.50
N ALA A 217 -13.15 -20.00 6.20
CA ALA A 217 -12.30 -19.02 5.52
C ALA A 217 -12.47 -17.63 6.15
N TRP A 218 -13.70 -17.20 6.43
CA TRP A 218 -13.97 -15.93 7.12
C TRP A 218 -13.40 -15.92 8.54
N MET A 219 -13.64 -16.97 9.35
CA MET A 219 -13.12 -17.04 10.72
C MET A 219 -11.59 -17.02 10.79
N THR A 220 -10.90 -17.68 9.86
CA THR A 220 -9.43 -17.66 9.79
C THR A 220 -8.89 -16.29 9.39
N GLY A 221 -9.52 -15.62 8.42
CA GLY A 221 -9.23 -14.22 8.07
C GLY A 221 -9.47 -13.26 9.25
N PHE A 222 -10.60 -13.39 9.93
CA PHE A 222 -10.95 -12.59 11.10
C PHE A 222 -9.97 -12.82 12.25
N TRP A 223 -9.51 -14.06 12.45
CA TRP A 223 -8.49 -14.40 13.44
C TRP A 223 -7.13 -13.76 13.11
N LEU A 224 -6.76 -13.67 11.83
CA LEU A 224 -5.50 -13.02 11.43
C LEU A 224 -5.47 -11.54 11.83
N GLY A 225 -6.59 -10.82 11.78
CA GLY A 225 -6.70 -9.47 12.32
C GLY A 225 -6.77 -9.47 13.84
N ASP A 226 -7.95 -9.75 14.40
CA ASP A 226 -8.27 -9.54 15.83
C ASP A 226 -8.23 -10.81 16.70
N GLY A 227 -7.75 -11.93 16.14
CA GLY A 227 -7.55 -13.16 16.88
C GLY A 227 -6.34 -13.12 17.82
N PHE A 228 -6.44 -13.76 18.98
CA PHE A 228 -5.31 -13.93 19.89
C PHE A 228 -4.49 -15.17 19.53
N ARG A 229 -3.16 -15.07 19.66
CA ARG A 229 -2.25 -16.22 19.48
C ARG A 229 -2.47 -17.35 20.50
N LYS A 230 -3.14 -17.05 21.62
CA LYS A 230 -3.36 -17.98 22.75
C LYS A 230 -4.45 -19.02 22.52
N GLY A 231 -5.20 -18.92 21.44
CA GLY A 231 -6.30 -19.84 21.19
C GLY A 231 -7.36 -19.26 20.24
N PRO A 232 -8.56 -19.88 20.21
CA PRO A 232 -9.67 -19.43 19.38
C PRO A 232 -10.41 -18.25 20.06
N TYR A 233 -9.65 -17.22 20.40
CA TYR A 233 -10.15 -16.00 21.03
C TYR A 233 -10.11 -14.85 20.02
N PHE A 234 -11.04 -13.92 20.16
CA PHE A 234 -11.17 -12.74 19.32
C PHE A 234 -11.41 -11.50 20.17
N ALA A 235 -10.69 -10.41 19.86
CA ALA A 235 -11.05 -9.10 20.36
C ALA A 235 -12.24 -8.58 19.56
N LEU A 236 -13.26 -8.06 20.24
CA LEU A 236 -14.51 -7.61 19.62
C LEU A 236 -14.92 -6.24 20.15
N HIS A 237 -15.72 -5.54 19.35
CA HIS A 237 -16.48 -4.39 19.79
C HIS A 237 -17.90 -4.82 20.15
N SER A 238 -18.36 -4.49 21.36
CA SER A 238 -19.61 -5.03 21.91
C SER A 238 -20.86 -4.55 21.17
N GLU A 239 -20.76 -3.42 20.48
CA GLU A 239 -21.83 -2.82 19.68
C GLU A 239 -21.73 -3.15 18.18
N ASP A 240 -20.68 -3.83 17.72
CA ASP A 240 -20.58 -4.28 16.32
C ASP A 240 -21.40 -5.57 16.15
N HIS A 241 -22.72 -5.43 16.29
CA HIS A 241 -23.68 -6.52 16.34
C HIS A 241 -23.64 -7.37 15.07
N ASP A 242 -23.41 -6.75 13.91
CA ASP A 242 -23.38 -7.45 12.62
C ASP A 242 -22.24 -8.46 12.55
N VAL A 243 -21.03 -8.02 12.93
CA VAL A 243 -19.82 -8.86 12.99
C VAL A 243 -19.98 -9.93 14.07
N ASN A 244 -20.45 -9.56 15.26
CA ASN A 244 -20.65 -10.49 16.37
C ASN A 244 -21.67 -11.59 16.03
N ASN A 245 -22.77 -11.23 15.38
CA ASN A 245 -23.79 -12.17 14.93
C ASN A 245 -23.29 -13.05 13.78
N HIS A 246 -22.47 -12.50 12.87
CA HIS A 246 -21.84 -13.29 11.82
C HIS A 246 -20.86 -14.33 12.39
N LEU A 247 -19.98 -13.93 13.32
CA LEU A 247 -19.07 -14.85 14.01
C LEU A 247 -19.83 -15.95 14.75
N LYS A 248 -20.92 -15.61 15.44
CA LYS A 248 -21.80 -16.59 16.11
C LYS A 248 -22.42 -17.59 15.13
N ARG A 249 -22.89 -17.13 13.96
CA ARG A 249 -23.44 -18.01 12.91
C ARG A 249 -22.37 -18.90 12.29
N ALA A 250 -21.21 -18.35 11.96
CA ALA A 250 -20.07 -19.08 11.43
C ALA A 250 -19.59 -20.17 12.40
N ALA A 251 -19.49 -19.84 13.70
CA ALA A 251 -19.14 -20.80 14.74
C ALA A 251 -20.17 -21.95 14.85
N LYS A 252 -21.47 -21.63 14.77
CA LYS A 252 -22.55 -22.62 14.84
C LYS A 252 -22.47 -23.67 13.72
N LEU A 253 -22.09 -23.28 12.51
CA LEU A 253 -21.91 -24.21 11.37
C LEU A 253 -20.86 -25.28 11.66
N TRP A 254 -19.86 -24.94 12.47
CA TRP A 254 -18.79 -25.83 12.91
C TRP A 254 -19.03 -26.39 14.32
N ARG A 255 -20.26 -26.31 14.83
CA ARG A 255 -20.65 -26.77 16.18
C ARG A 255 -19.76 -26.19 17.30
N MET A 256 -19.24 -24.99 17.09
CA MET A 256 -18.51 -24.26 18.11
C MET A 256 -19.49 -23.38 18.89
N GLU A 257 -19.34 -23.37 20.21
CA GLU A 257 -20.08 -22.50 21.11
C GLU A 257 -19.44 -21.10 21.14
N TYR A 258 -20.25 -20.09 20.85
CA TYR A 258 -19.87 -18.68 20.91
C TYR A 258 -20.01 -18.16 22.34
N VAL A 259 -18.88 -18.02 23.04
CA VAL A 259 -18.83 -17.50 24.41
C VAL A 259 -18.38 -16.04 24.38
N PHE A 260 -19.31 -15.14 24.64
CA PHE A 260 -19.08 -13.69 24.62
C PHE A 260 -18.96 -13.12 26.03
N GLN A 261 -17.98 -12.23 26.22
CA GLN A 261 -17.74 -11.56 27.49
C GLN A 261 -17.38 -10.10 27.25
N LYS A 262 -18.14 -9.17 27.83
CA LYS A 262 -17.74 -7.76 27.90
C LYS A 262 -16.59 -7.62 28.91
N LEU A 263 -15.56 -6.84 28.56
CA LEU A 263 -14.42 -6.62 29.44
C LEU A 263 -14.77 -5.59 30.52
N PRO A 264 -14.42 -5.85 31.80
CA PRO A 264 -14.68 -4.90 32.87
C PRO A 264 -13.83 -3.65 32.67
N GLY A 265 -14.47 -2.47 32.77
CA GLY A 265 -13.79 -1.17 32.71
C GLY A 265 -13.73 -0.52 31.32
N SER A 266 -14.30 -1.13 30.28
CA SER A 266 -14.51 -0.49 28.98
C SER A 266 -15.97 -0.64 28.55
N PRO A 267 -16.63 0.44 28.08
CA PRO A 267 -18.03 0.36 27.65
C PRO A 267 -18.21 -0.55 26.42
N TYR A 268 -17.17 -0.63 25.57
CA TYR A 268 -17.30 -1.24 24.25
C TYR A 268 -16.37 -2.42 24.00
N GLN A 269 -15.30 -2.61 24.77
CA GLN A 269 -14.41 -3.74 24.54
C GLN A 269 -15.05 -5.05 25.00
N ALA A 270 -15.02 -6.05 24.12
CA ALA A 270 -15.47 -7.40 24.40
C ALA A 270 -14.46 -8.42 23.88
N MET A 271 -14.62 -9.64 24.36
CA MET A 271 -13.88 -10.79 23.91
C MET A 271 -14.84 -11.93 23.60
N CYS A 272 -14.56 -12.66 22.52
CA CYS A 272 -15.20 -13.92 22.24
C CYS A 272 -14.20 -15.06 22.36
N ARG A 273 -14.67 -16.20 22.87
CA ARG A 273 -13.99 -17.49 22.78
C ARG A 273 -14.91 -18.46 22.04
N LEU A 274 -14.35 -19.22 21.10
CA LEU A 274 -15.05 -20.33 20.46
C LEU A 274 -14.65 -21.64 21.13
N ASP A 275 -15.60 -22.27 21.81
CA ASP A 275 -15.43 -23.58 22.44
C ASP A 275 -15.97 -24.69 21.54
N TYR A 276 -15.40 -25.89 21.61
CA TYR A 276 -15.90 -27.07 20.88
C TYR A 276 -16.08 -28.23 21.84
N TYR A 277 -17.14 -28.99 21.64
CA TYR A 277 -17.47 -30.20 22.41
C TYR A 277 -17.73 -31.35 21.42
N PRO A 278 -16.90 -32.42 21.44
CA PRO A 278 -17.14 -33.62 20.66
C PRO A 278 -18.50 -34.24 21.01
N LEU A 279 -19.09 -34.93 20.05
CA LEU A 279 -20.35 -35.66 20.24
C LEU A 279 -20.23 -36.64 21.41
N GLY A 280 -21.09 -36.47 22.43
CA GLY A 280 -21.16 -37.36 23.59
C GLY A 280 -20.24 -36.99 24.76
N GLU A 281 -19.40 -35.96 24.63
CA GLU A 281 -18.54 -35.49 25.72
C GLU A 281 -19.15 -34.29 26.45
N ILE A 282 -19.33 -34.43 27.77
CA ILE A 282 -19.69 -33.32 28.67
C ILE A 282 -18.44 -32.48 29.01
N LYS A 283 -17.25 -33.06 28.81
CA LYS A 283 -15.98 -32.38 29.11
C LYS A 283 -15.59 -31.49 27.94
N LYS A 284 -15.38 -30.22 28.28
CA LYS A 284 -14.78 -29.22 27.40
C LYS A 284 -13.44 -29.74 26.86
N THR A 285 -13.32 -29.88 25.53
CA THR A 285 -12.03 -30.20 24.91
C THR A 285 -11.00 -29.16 25.34
N MET A 286 -9.86 -29.65 25.85
CA MET A 286 -8.75 -28.80 26.29
C MET A 286 -8.38 -27.79 25.19
N ARG A 287 -8.04 -26.55 25.60
CA ARG A 287 -7.81 -25.35 24.76
C ARG A 287 -6.96 -25.56 23.49
N LYS A 288 -6.19 -26.64 23.43
CA LYS A 288 -5.25 -26.97 22.35
C LYS A 288 -5.86 -27.73 21.19
N ASP A 289 -7.08 -28.29 21.33
CA ASP A 289 -7.63 -29.23 20.35
C ASP A 289 -8.99 -28.86 19.76
N THR A 290 -9.28 -27.57 19.64
CA THR A 290 -10.50 -27.11 18.95
C THR A 290 -10.34 -27.18 17.43
N ILE A 291 -11.46 -27.28 16.71
CA ILE A 291 -11.50 -27.30 15.23
C ILE A 291 -10.69 -26.13 14.65
N LEU A 292 -10.99 -24.92 15.11
CA LEU A 292 -10.30 -23.72 14.63
C LEU A 292 -8.80 -23.78 14.95
N ILE A 293 -8.38 -24.30 16.10
CA ILE A 293 -6.95 -24.40 16.42
C ILE A 293 -6.23 -25.39 15.51
N ARG A 294 -6.85 -26.53 15.16
CA ARG A 294 -6.30 -27.47 14.18
C ARG A 294 -6.10 -26.80 12.83
N VAL A 295 -7.12 -26.10 12.33
CA VAL A 295 -7.05 -25.30 11.09
C VAL A 295 -5.88 -24.31 11.16
N LEU A 296 -5.79 -23.54 12.25
CA LEU A 296 -4.76 -22.51 12.38
C LEU A 296 -3.34 -23.09 12.44
N CYS A 297 -3.16 -24.22 13.13
CA CYS A 297 -1.86 -24.88 13.28
C CYS A 297 -1.43 -25.56 11.97
N GLU A 298 -2.28 -26.41 11.41
CA GLU A 298 -1.91 -27.29 10.30
C GLU A 298 -1.85 -26.56 8.95
N LEU A 299 -2.62 -25.48 8.78
CA LEU A 299 -2.60 -24.67 7.55
C LEU A 299 -1.65 -23.47 7.61
N GLY A 300 -0.82 -23.36 8.65
CA GLY A 300 0.22 -22.33 8.71
C GLY A 300 -0.27 -20.91 9.03
N PHE A 301 -1.44 -20.76 9.65
CA PHE A 301 -1.85 -19.49 10.26
C PHE A 301 -1.07 -19.21 11.55
N TYR A 302 -0.58 -20.25 12.22
CA TYR A 302 0.60 -20.17 13.07
C TYR A 302 1.84 -20.48 12.23
N SER A 303 2.78 -19.55 12.14
CA SER A 303 3.96 -19.67 11.29
C SER A 303 4.86 -20.88 11.62
N ASN A 304 4.85 -21.33 12.88
CA ASN A 304 5.57 -22.52 13.35
C ASN A 304 4.64 -23.75 13.50
N GLY A 305 3.38 -23.64 13.10
CA GLY A 305 2.39 -24.71 13.26
C GLY A 305 1.93 -24.96 14.70
N GLU A 306 2.29 -24.11 15.66
CA GLU A 306 1.96 -24.31 17.07
C GLU A 306 1.17 -23.13 17.64
N MET A 307 0.20 -23.44 18.51
CA MET A 307 -0.53 -22.44 19.29
C MET A 307 0.43 -21.55 20.09
N ASN A 308 0.16 -20.25 20.15
CA ASN A 308 1.04 -19.16 20.62
C ASN A 308 2.17 -18.75 19.67
N GLY A 309 2.40 -19.49 18.59
CA GLY A 309 3.34 -19.12 17.53
C GLY A 309 3.04 -17.77 16.90
N PRO A 310 4.02 -17.12 16.24
CA PRO A 310 3.78 -15.89 15.49
C PRO A 310 2.71 -16.11 14.42
N LYS A 311 1.85 -15.12 14.18
CA LYS A 311 0.84 -15.19 13.11
C LYS A 311 1.53 -15.36 11.76
N GLY A 312 1.10 -16.35 11.02
CA GLY A 312 1.50 -16.64 9.65
C GLY A 312 0.61 -15.94 8.63
N GLY A 313 0.87 -16.22 7.35
CA GLY A 313 0.11 -15.72 6.21
C GLY A 313 0.16 -16.75 5.09
N PRO A 314 -0.67 -17.80 5.15
CA PRO A 314 -0.56 -18.93 4.22
C PRO A 314 -0.90 -18.51 2.80
N LEU A 315 0.12 -18.38 1.95
CA LEU A 315 -0.02 -17.86 0.58
C LEU A 315 -0.87 -18.76 -0.33
N PHE A 316 -1.07 -20.05 0.02
CA PHE A 316 -1.95 -20.93 -0.75
C PHE A 316 -3.39 -20.40 -0.78
N MET A 317 -3.83 -19.69 0.28
CA MET A 317 -5.16 -19.08 0.36
C MET A 317 -5.42 -18.13 -0.81
N ALA A 318 -4.38 -17.51 -1.38
CA ALA A 318 -4.53 -16.63 -2.54
C ALA A 318 -4.76 -17.37 -3.85
N THR A 319 -4.50 -18.68 -3.91
CA THR A 319 -4.65 -19.53 -5.09
C THR A 319 -5.78 -20.56 -4.93
N ASP A 320 -6.59 -20.43 -3.89
CA ASP A 320 -7.65 -21.37 -3.55
C ASP A 320 -8.95 -21.08 -4.34
N GLU A 321 -10.07 -21.71 -3.95
CA GLU A 321 -11.40 -21.37 -4.44
C GLU A 321 -11.70 -19.86 -4.28
N LEU A 322 -12.47 -19.33 -5.23
CA LEU A 322 -12.82 -17.91 -5.23
C LEU A 322 -13.49 -17.48 -3.92
N ASP A 323 -14.41 -18.31 -3.43
CA ASP A 323 -15.13 -18.04 -2.18
C ASP A 323 -14.18 -18.06 -0.98
N VAL A 324 -13.20 -18.97 -0.94
CA VAL A 324 -12.17 -19.01 0.12
C VAL A 324 -11.34 -17.72 0.13
N ILE A 325 -10.87 -17.29 -1.06
CA ILE A 325 -10.09 -16.05 -1.22
C ILE A 325 -10.89 -14.84 -0.71
N ILE A 326 -12.16 -14.71 -1.16
CA ILE A 326 -13.02 -13.58 -0.79
C ILE A 326 -13.31 -13.59 0.70
N HIS A 327 -13.77 -14.71 1.25
CA HIS A 327 -14.22 -14.76 2.64
C HIS A 327 -13.05 -14.62 3.62
N CYS A 328 -11.87 -15.14 3.29
CA CYS A 328 -10.65 -14.87 4.05
C CYS A 328 -10.31 -13.37 4.08
N LEU A 329 -10.43 -12.68 2.94
CA LEU A 329 -10.20 -11.23 2.87
C LEU A 329 -11.30 -10.46 3.61
N CYS A 330 -12.56 -10.87 3.49
CA CYS A 330 -13.68 -10.27 4.21
C CYS A 330 -13.49 -10.38 5.72
N GLY A 331 -13.08 -11.54 6.24
CA GLY A 331 -12.74 -11.70 7.65
C GLY A 331 -11.66 -10.73 8.13
N LEU A 332 -10.58 -10.57 7.36
CA LEU A 332 -9.52 -9.60 7.65
C LEU A 332 -10.03 -8.14 7.66
N ILE A 333 -10.94 -7.80 6.74
CA ILE A 333 -11.53 -6.47 6.66
C ILE A 333 -12.52 -6.24 7.81
N ASP A 334 -13.32 -7.24 8.14
CA ASP A 334 -14.32 -7.17 9.22
C ASP A 334 -13.68 -7.07 10.59
N SER A 335 -12.48 -7.61 10.80
CA SER A 335 -11.70 -7.40 12.02
C SER A 335 -11.09 -5.99 12.04
N ASP A 336 -10.03 -5.76 11.26
CA ASP A 336 -9.14 -4.60 11.41
C ASP A 336 -9.13 -3.68 10.18
N GLY A 337 -10.09 -3.90 9.27
CA GLY A 337 -10.27 -3.08 8.07
C GLY A 337 -11.13 -1.85 8.29
N THR A 338 -10.87 -0.83 7.50
CA THR A 338 -11.72 0.36 7.36
C THR A 338 -12.05 0.58 5.89
N THR A 339 -13.32 0.85 5.58
CA THR A 339 -13.75 1.25 4.24
C THR A 339 -14.25 2.70 4.25
N ALA A 340 -14.05 3.40 3.14
CA ALA A 340 -14.49 4.79 2.99
C ALA A 340 -14.52 5.20 1.52
N ILE A 341 -15.34 6.20 1.20
CA ILE A 341 -15.37 6.83 -0.13
C ILE A 341 -14.63 8.16 -0.06
N TYR A 342 -13.56 8.31 -0.85
CA TYR A 342 -12.80 9.55 -0.99
C TYR A 342 -12.83 10.01 -2.44
N ASP A 343 -13.26 11.25 -2.70
CA ASP A 343 -13.31 11.82 -4.06
C ASP A 343 -14.02 10.87 -5.06
N ASN A 344 -15.16 10.30 -4.65
CA ASN A 344 -15.94 9.27 -5.38
C ASN A 344 -15.21 7.94 -5.64
N VAL A 345 -14.10 7.67 -4.93
CA VAL A 345 -13.36 6.41 -5.00
C VAL A 345 -13.54 5.64 -3.70
N ARG A 346 -14.16 4.47 -3.80
CA ARG A 346 -14.23 3.51 -2.69
C ARG A 346 -12.85 2.92 -2.40
N ARG A 347 -12.48 2.88 -1.12
CA ARG A 347 -11.17 2.42 -0.65
C ARG A 347 -11.34 1.53 0.57
N ILE A 348 -10.63 0.40 0.57
CA ILE A 348 -10.42 -0.44 1.76
C ILE A 348 -9.01 -0.14 2.30
N LYS A 349 -8.87 0.05 3.61
CA LYS A 349 -7.60 0.23 4.33
C LYS A 349 -7.47 -0.92 5.35
N LEU A 350 -6.32 -1.57 5.34
CA LEU A 350 -5.90 -2.57 6.34
C LEU A 350 -4.57 -2.14 6.94
N VAL A 351 -4.34 -2.49 8.20
CA VAL A 351 -3.08 -2.21 8.90
C VAL A 351 -2.54 -3.52 9.47
N THR A 352 -1.23 -3.70 9.44
CA THR A 352 -0.61 -4.86 10.08
C THR A 352 0.84 -4.58 10.46
N ILE A 353 1.29 -5.20 11.54
CA ILE A 353 2.70 -5.22 11.96
C ILE A 353 3.40 -6.53 11.55
N TYR A 354 2.68 -7.46 10.92
CA TYR A 354 3.18 -8.79 10.57
C TYR A 354 3.48 -8.87 9.08
N PRO A 355 4.75 -9.03 8.67
CA PRO A 355 5.10 -9.21 7.26
C PRO A 355 4.38 -10.37 6.55
N PRO A 356 4.18 -11.55 7.17
CA PRO A 356 3.43 -12.64 6.53
C PRO A 356 1.98 -12.27 6.21
N ILE A 357 1.30 -11.53 7.09
CA ILE A 357 -0.08 -11.07 6.88
C ILE A 357 -0.11 -10.02 5.77
N ARG A 358 0.85 -9.08 5.74
CA ARG A 358 1.01 -8.13 4.63
C ARG A 358 1.12 -8.85 3.29
N ASP A 359 1.98 -9.86 3.21
CA ASP A 359 2.23 -10.59 1.97
C ASP A 359 0.99 -11.37 1.52
N LEU A 360 0.27 -11.99 2.46
CA LEU A 360 -1.02 -12.62 2.20
C LEU A 360 -2.06 -11.63 1.67
N ILE A 361 -2.25 -10.48 2.32
CA ILE A 361 -3.21 -9.45 1.89
C ILE A 361 -2.91 -8.98 0.47
N ILE A 362 -1.62 -8.74 0.16
CA ILE A 362 -1.18 -8.35 -1.18
C ILE A 362 -1.49 -9.45 -2.20
N ALA A 363 -1.19 -10.72 -1.87
CA ALA A 363 -1.45 -11.85 -2.75
C ALA A 363 -2.95 -12.06 -3.01
N LEU A 364 -3.79 -12.01 -1.97
CA LEU A 364 -5.25 -12.09 -2.08
C LEU A 364 -5.78 -11.01 -3.03
N GLY A 365 -5.44 -9.74 -2.78
CA GLY A 365 -5.91 -8.64 -3.62
C GLY A 365 -5.41 -8.72 -5.07
N GLN A 366 -4.15 -9.11 -5.29
CA GLN A 366 -3.60 -9.29 -6.63
C GLN A 366 -4.30 -10.41 -7.41
N ASN A 367 -4.60 -11.55 -6.76
CA ASN A 367 -5.31 -12.66 -7.39
C ASN A 367 -6.79 -12.37 -7.60
N LEU A 368 -7.42 -11.51 -6.79
CA LEU A 368 -8.76 -10.99 -7.08
C LEU A 368 -8.76 -9.96 -8.22
N GLY A 369 -7.60 -9.42 -8.61
CA GLY A 369 -7.47 -8.41 -9.65
C GLY A 369 -7.79 -6.99 -9.19
N VAL A 370 -7.88 -6.78 -7.87
CA VAL A 370 -8.03 -5.44 -7.28
C VAL A 370 -6.67 -4.75 -7.20
N SER A 371 -6.67 -3.41 -7.23
CA SER A 371 -5.43 -2.65 -7.11
C SER A 371 -5.02 -2.55 -5.65
N VAL A 372 -3.84 -3.07 -5.32
CA VAL A 372 -3.28 -3.03 -3.96
C VAL A 372 -2.06 -2.11 -3.91
N THR A 373 -1.99 -1.28 -2.87
CA THR A 373 -0.82 -0.48 -2.54
C THR A 373 -0.45 -0.70 -1.09
N SER A 374 0.84 -0.80 -0.78
CA SER A 374 1.34 -0.93 0.60
C SER A 374 2.30 0.21 0.90
N THR A 375 2.05 0.89 2.02
CA THR A 375 2.91 1.94 2.58
C THR A 375 3.49 1.45 3.91
N PHE A 376 4.73 1.85 4.20
CA PHE A 376 5.46 1.45 5.41
C PHE A 376 5.68 2.66 6.31
N GLU A 377 5.39 2.48 7.59
CA GLU A 377 5.64 3.44 8.65
C GLU A 377 6.62 2.81 9.65
N PRO A 378 7.83 3.38 9.81
CA PRO A 378 8.82 2.82 10.71
C PRO A 378 8.40 3.01 12.17
N ALA A 379 8.90 2.11 13.01
CA ALA A 379 8.78 2.21 14.47
C ALA A 379 9.21 3.61 14.95
N HIS A 380 8.36 4.21 15.77
CA HIS A 380 8.57 5.55 16.32
C HIS A 380 7.87 5.66 17.68
N ILE A 381 8.23 6.68 18.45
CA ILE A 381 7.54 7.00 19.69
C ILE A 381 6.42 7.99 19.35
N THR A 382 5.18 7.64 19.69
CA THR A 382 4.02 8.50 19.46
C THR A 382 4.11 9.77 20.30
N SER A 383 3.31 10.79 19.96
CA SER A 383 3.21 12.03 20.74
C SER A 383 2.84 11.79 22.22
N GLN A 384 2.17 10.67 22.51
CA GLN A 384 1.78 10.25 23.86
C GLN A 384 2.85 9.41 24.57
N GLY A 385 4.02 9.21 23.95
CA GLY A 385 5.13 8.45 24.53
C GLY A 385 5.04 6.93 24.35
N ALA A 386 4.04 6.42 23.61
CA ALA A 386 3.92 4.99 23.33
C ALA A 386 4.88 4.56 22.21
N GLN A 387 5.50 3.39 22.35
CA GLN A 387 6.34 2.82 21.29
C GLN A 387 5.46 2.18 20.22
N SER A 388 5.52 2.72 19.00
CA SER A 388 4.93 2.13 17.80
C SER A 388 5.93 1.18 17.15
N HIS A 389 5.41 0.10 16.57
CA HIS A 389 6.19 -0.88 15.82
C HIS A 389 6.23 -0.50 14.33
N ASP A 390 7.12 -1.17 13.60
CA ASP A 390 7.10 -1.17 12.14
C ASP A 390 5.73 -1.62 11.63
N THR A 391 5.07 -0.73 10.88
CA THR A 391 3.67 -0.87 10.50
C THR A 391 3.51 -0.78 8.99
N TRP A 392 2.76 -1.71 8.42
CA TRP A 392 2.34 -1.70 7.02
C TRP A 392 0.89 -1.29 6.93
N ILE A 393 0.63 -0.24 6.15
CA ILE A 393 -0.71 0.22 5.82
C ILE A 393 -0.97 -0.18 4.38
N ILE A 394 -2.05 -0.92 4.14
CA ILE A 394 -2.39 -1.47 2.84
C ILE A 394 -3.70 -0.85 2.39
N HIS A 395 -3.73 -0.34 1.17
CA HIS A 395 -4.95 0.16 0.54
C HIS A 395 -5.33 -0.69 -0.65
N MET A 396 -6.63 -0.98 -0.77
CA MET A 396 -7.21 -1.64 -1.93
C MET A 396 -8.22 -0.74 -2.62
N PHE A 397 -8.26 -0.84 -3.95
CA PHE A 397 -9.15 -0.10 -4.83
C PHE A 397 -9.67 -1.01 -5.94
N ALA A 398 -10.85 -0.69 -6.48
CA ALA A 398 -11.47 -1.43 -7.58
C ALA A 398 -10.52 -1.69 -8.77
N GLY A 399 -9.71 -0.70 -9.14
CA GLY A 399 -8.70 -0.85 -10.18
C GLY A 399 -9.32 -1.25 -11.52
N GLN A 400 -8.92 -2.41 -12.04
CA GLN A 400 -9.43 -2.99 -13.29
C GLN A 400 -10.61 -3.95 -13.08
N SER A 401 -10.94 -4.30 -11.83
CA SER A 401 -11.92 -5.34 -11.51
C SER A 401 -12.96 -4.80 -10.53
N GLU A 402 -13.82 -3.94 -11.04
CA GLU A 402 -14.88 -3.27 -10.27
C GLU A 402 -15.88 -4.28 -9.70
N ALA A 403 -16.36 -5.21 -10.54
CA ALA A 403 -17.25 -6.29 -10.10
C ALA A 403 -16.65 -7.13 -8.95
N MET A 404 -15.33 -7.40 -8.99
CA MET A 404 -14.67 -8.16 -7.92
C MET A 404 -14.59 -7.35 -6.63
N PHE A 405 -14.32 -6.04 -6.73
CA PHE A 405 -14.26 -5.17 -5.56
C PHE A 405 -15.63 -5.00 -4.89
N GLU A 406 -16.68 -4.83 -5.69
CA GLU A 406 -18.06 -4.81 -5.22
C GLU A 406 -18.48 -6.14 -4.59
N MET A 407 -18.06 -7.26 -5.17
CA MET A 407 -18.28 -8.57 -4.59
C MET A 407 -17.58 -8.73 -3.22
N ILE A 408 -16.36 -8.19 -3.03
CA ILE A 408 -15.71 -8.19 -1.71
C ILE A 408 -16.56 -7.41 -0.71
N LEU A 409 -16.98 -6.19 -1.06
CA LEU A 409 -17.79 -5.35 -0.17
C LEU A 409 -19.11 -6.04 0.20
N ALA A 410 -19.81 -6.58 -0.79
CA ALA A 410 -21.10 -7.26 -0.61
C ALA A 410 -21.02 -8.46 0.36
N ASN A 411 -19.86 -9.13 0.46
CA ASN A 411 -19.64 -10.27 1.35
C ASN A 411 -19.09 -9.89 2.74
N LEU A 412 -18.85 -8.60 3.02
CA LEU A 412 -18.48 -8.15 4.36
C LEU A 412 -19.63 -8.37 5.34
N ALA A 413 -19.33 -8.82 6.55
CA ALA A 413 -20.32 -8.97 7.61
C ALA A 413 -20.76 -7.62 8.19
N CYS A 414 -19.84 -6.66 8.30
CA CYS A 414 -20.08 -5.36 8.92
C CYS A 414 -20.77 -4.39 7.94
N ASP A 415 -21.97 -3.91 8.27
CA ASP A 415 -22.76 -3.09 7.33
C ASP A 415 -22.09 -1.76 7.00
N ARG A 416 -21.51 -1.06 7.99
CA ARG A 416 -20.72 0.16 7.75
C ARG A 416 -19.48 -0.06 6.87
N LYS A 417 -18.99 -1.30 6.77
CA LYS A 417 -17.86 -1.64 5.92
C LYS A 417 -18.31 -2.02 4.52
N ARG A 418 -19.45 -2.73 4.40
CA ARG A 418 -20.16 -3.04 3.15
C ARG A 418 -20.59 -1.77 2.42
N ASP A 419 -21.17 -0.83 3.17
CA ASP A 419 -21.66 0.47 2.69
C ASP A 419 -20.80 1.61 3.25
N PRO A 420 -19.63 1.88 2.63
CA PRO A 420 -18.64 2.80 3.19
C PRO A 420 -19.16 4.23 3.29
N PRO A 421 -18.89 4.93 4.41
CA PRO A 421 -19.25 6.35 4.54
C PRO A 421 -18.43 7.23 3.59
N VAL A 422 -19.05 8.31 3.11
CA VAL A 422 -18.36 9.35 2.34
C VAL A 422 -17.49 10.18 3.27
N ARG A 423 -16.17 10.16 3.04
CA ARG A 423 -15.21 11.00 3.74
C ARG A 423 -14.71 12.10 2.80
N MET A 424 -15.00 13.36 3.13
CA MET A 424 -14.51 14.49 2.34
C MET A 424 -12.97 14.58 2.42
N SER A 425 -12.30 14.72 1.27
CA SER A 425 -10.84 14.87 1.22
C SER A 425 -10.39 16.25 1.73
N ARG A 426 -9.22 16.32 2.38
CA ARG A 426 -8.63 17.56 2.93
C ARG A 426 -8.47 18.67 1.87
N ARG A 427 -8.44 18.37 0.56
CA ARG A 427 -8.32 19.39 -0.49
C ARG A 427 -9.52 20.33 -0.55
N TYR A 428 -10.73 19.85 -0.22
CA TYR A 428 -11.92 20.70 -0.13
C TYR A 428 -11.97 21.53 1.17
N ARG A 429 -11.39 21.05 2.28
CA ARG A 429 -11.36 21.79 3.55
C ARG A 429 -10.56 23.10 3.48
N VAL A 430 -9.48 23.14 2.69
CA VAL A 430 -8.69 24.37 2.52
C VAL A 430 -9.47 25.44 1.73
N GLN A 431 -10.41 25.03 0.86
CA GLN A 431 -11.21 25.94 0.04
C GLN A 431 -12.37 26.58 0.81
N ILE A 432 -12.77 26.00 1.96
CA ILE A 432 -13.89 26.48 2.80
C ILE A 432 -13.39 27.16 4.10
N GLY A 433 -12.08 27.42 4.23
CA GLY A 433 -11.57 28.34 5.25
C GLY A 433 -11.74 27.92 6.71
N LEU A 434 -11.85 26.62 7.01
CA LEU A 434 -11.81 26.10 8.38
C LEU A 434 -10.54 25.28 8.59
N ILE A 435 -9.52 25.95 9.14
CA ILE A 435 -8.35 25.29 9.73
C ILE A 435 -8.74 24.93 11.17
N LEU A 436 -9.12 23.67 11.37
CA LEU A 436 -8.96 23.02 12.66
C LEU A 436 -7.93 21.92 12.45
N ASP A 437 -6.80 22.08 13.13
CA ASP A 437 -5.87 21.00 13.39
C ASP A 437 -6.60 20.03 14.30
N ASP A 438 -6.86 18.79 13.85
CA ASP A 438 -7.19 17.73 14.78
C ASP A 438 -6.59 16.40 14.29
N ASP A 439 -5.84 15.83 15.23
CA ASP A 439 -5.40 14.45 15.33
C ASP A 439 -6.62 13.54 15.49
N ASP A 440 -6.55 12.36 14.90
CA ASP A 440 -7.55 11.29 15.04
C ASP A 440 -7.70 10.90 16.54
N PHE A 441 -8.78 11.31 17.22
CA PHE A 441 -9.22 10.75 18.51
C PHE A 441 -10.76 10.80 18.64
N ASP A 442 -11.33 9.68 19.10
CA ASP A 442 -12.73 9.53 19.49
C ASP A 442 -13.04 10.30 20.80
N ASP A 443 -14.23 10.92 20.84
CA ASP A 443 -15.02 11.51 21.95
C ASP A 443 -14.58 12.81 22.68
N PRO A 444 -15.54 13.64 23.17
CA PRO A 444 -15.37 15.08 23.34
C PRO A 444 -14.98 15.49 24.76
N ILE A 445 -13.97 16.36 24.89
CA ILE A 445 -13.69 17.09 26.12
C ILE A 445 -13.76 18.60 25.84
N GLU A 446 -14.69 19.24 26.54
CA GLU A 446 -14.95 20.67 26.55
C GLU A 446 -13.71 21.48 26.99
N ILE A 447 -13.12 22.31 26.13
CA ILE A 447 -12.02 23.20 26.50
C ILE A 447 -12.24 24.63 25.98
N ARG A 448 -12.32 25.57 26.93
CA ARG A 448 -12.44 27.03 26.72
C ARG A 448 -11.24 27.62 25.96
N PRO A 449 -11.42 28.69 25.16
CA PRO A 449 -10.40 29.16 24.23
C PRO A 449 -9.23 29.89 24.95
N ARG A 450 -7.99 29.44 24.69
CA ARG A 450 -6.76 30.20 25.02
C ARG A 450 -6.14 30.82 23.77
N ARG A 451 -5.82 32.12 23.87
CA ARG A 451 -5.22 32.96 22.82
C ARG A 451 -3.85 32.43 22.35
N VAL A 452 -3.71 32.23 21.04
CA VAL A 452 -2.46 31.83 20.37
C VAL A 452 -1.52 33.03 20.24
N ARG A 453 -0.30 32.92 20.79
CA ARG A 453 0.84 33.79 20.47
C ARG A 453 1.75 33.09 19.47
N ARG A 454 1.91 33.67 18.27
CA ARG A 454 2.84 33.21 17.22
C ARG A 454 4.29 33.26 17.72
N ARG A 455 5.01 32.13 17.67
CA ARG A 455 6.48 32.09 17.80
C ARG A 455 7.11 31.62 16.47
N ARG A 456 8.02 32.44 15.95
CA ARG A 456 8.98 32.10 14.88
C ARG A 456 9.97 31.07 15.43
N ILE A 457 10.13 29.95 14.72
CA ILE A 457 11.21 28.99 14.96
C ILE A 457 12.35 29.36 14.01
N VAL A 458 13.51 29.69 14.60
CA VAL A 458 14.80 29.84 13.95
C VAL A 458 15.57 28.56 14.24
N LEU A 459 16.07 27.86 13.20
CA LEU A 459 16.89 26.66 13.31
C LEU A 459 18.38 27.04 13.35
N PRO A 460 19.13 26.74 14.42
CA PRO A 460 20.59 26.73 14.40
C PRO A 460 21.13 25.29 14.36
N HIS A 461 22.28 25.12 13.70
CA HIS A 461 23.19 23.96 13.71
C HIS A 461 23.11 22.95 12.54
N LEU A 462 23.68 23.36 11.40
CA LEU A 462 24.40 22.48 10.45
C LEU A 462 25.67 23.20 9.98
N ARG A 463 26.67 23.26 10.86
CA ARG A 463 28.05 23.65 10.53
C ARG A 463 29.01 22.93 11.49
N GLN A 464 29.39 21.72 11.13
CA GLN A 464 30.66 21.09 11.49
C GLN A 464 30.78 19.78 10.71
N TYR A 465 32.00 19.45 10.30
CA TYR A 465 32.38 18.40 9.34
C TYR A 465 32.20 18.75 7.87
N LEU A 466 33.12 19.58 7.37
CA LEU A 466 33.84 19.35 6.11
C LEU A 466 34.97 20.38 6.05
N GLY A 467 36.18 19.92 6.27
CA GLY A 467 37.38 20.75 6.22
C GLY A 467 38.59 19.95 6.66
N GLN A 468 39.21 19.22 5.73
CA GLN A 468 40.58 19.47 5.27
C GLN A 468 41.08 18.31 4.38
N ASN A 469 41.90 18.71 3.40
CA ASN A 469 42.77 17.91 2.52
C ASN A 469 42.12 17.24 1.31
N LEU A 470 42.19 17.89 0.15
CA LEU A 470 43.20 17.57 -0.88
C LEU A 470 43.10 18.60 -2.04
N LYS A 471 44.16 19.40 -2.20
CA LYS A 471 44.55 19.99 -3.49
C LYS A 471 45.28 18.90 -4.27
N ILE A 472 44.96 18.69 -5.55
CA ILE A 472 45.89 18.44 -6.68
C ILE A 472 45.09 18.61 -7.99
N GLU A 473 45.53 19.63 -8.72
CA GLU A 473 45.64 19.84 -10.18
C GLU A 473 44.53 19.43 -11.16
N ILE A 474 44.03 20.48 -11.82
CA ILE A 474 43.39 20.53 -13.13
C ILE A 474 44.49 20.42 -14.21
N ASN A 475 44.30 19.59 -15.24
CA ASN A 475 44.60 19.96 -16.64
C ASN A 475 44.18 18.91 -17.69
N MET A 476 43.69 19.45 -18.83
CA MET A 476 43.45 18.84 -20.16
C MET A 476 42.22 17.91 -20.31
N LEU A 477 41.36 17.99 -21.34
CA LEU A 477 41.33 18.73 -22.60
C LEU A 477 39.88 18.71 -23.18
N TYR A 478 39.34 19.90 -23.43
CA TYR A 478 38.44 20.37 -24.51
C TYR A 478 37.47 19.47 -25.31
N GLY A 479 36.26 20.02 -25.52
CA GLY A 479 35.42 19.94 -26.73
C GLY A 479 34.27 18.93 -26.65
N ILE A 480 32.97 19.23 -26.82
CA ILE A 480 32.30 20.22 -27.68
C ILE A 480 31.00 20.71 -26.99
N ILE A 481 30.78 22.02 -27.04
CA ILE A 481 29.60 22.79 -26.59
C ILE A 481 28.61 22.93 -27.76
N ARG A 482 27.30 22.97 -27.47
CA ARG A 482 26.22 23.89 -27.97
C ARG A 482 24.86 23.14 -28.06
N VAL A 483 23.70 23.63 -27.61
CA VAL A 483 23.23 25.01 -27.32
C VAL A 483 21.94 24.98 -26.45
N VAL A 484 21.91 25.80 -25.39
CA VAL A 484 20.85 26.76 -24.92
C VAL A 484 19.52 26.17 -24.36
N ASP A 485 19.00 26.57 -23.19
CA ASP A 485 18.62 27.94 -22.85
C ASP A 485 18.65 28.32 -21.35
N HIS A 486 18.96 29.60 -21.09
CA HIS A 486 19.09 30.23 -19.78
C HIS A 486 17.79 30.91 -19.33
N ALA A 487 17.42 30.79 -18.04
CA ALA A 487 16.43 31.67 -17.42
C ALA A 487 17.12 32.77 -16.58
N ARG A 488 17.01 34.02 -17.05
CA ARG A 488 17.40 35.26 -16.34
C ARG A 488 16.41 35.56 -15.21
N TRP A 489 16.92 36.03 -14.06
CA TRP A 489 16.14 36.69 -13.01
C TRP A 489 16.48 38.19 -12.99
N TYR A 490 15.46 39.04 -13.09
CA TYR A 490 15.57 40.49 -12.89
C TYR A 490 15.18 40.84 -11.45
N TYR A 491 16.05 41.57 -10.75
CA TYR A 491 15.75 42.23 -9.47
C TYR A 491 15.47 43.72 -9.72
N HIS A 492 14.27 44.19 -9.35
CA HIS A 492 14.00 45.61 -9.19
C HIS A 492 14.19 46.00 -7.72
N GLY A 493 15.23 46.79 -7.43
CA GLY A 493 15.39 47.48 -6.17
C GLY A 493 14.73 48.87 -6.19
N ARG A 494 14.13 49.28 -5.07
CA ARG A 494 13.96 50.70 -4.72
C ARG A 494 14.11 50.92 -3.21
N LYS A 495 15.23 51.58 -2.89
CA LYS A 495 15.51 52.67 -1.92
C LYS A 495 15.35 52.43 -0.41
N HIS A 496 16.50 52.59 0.26
CA HIS A 496 16.72 52.77 1.69
C HIS A 496 16.06 54.04 2.26
N ALA A 497 15.71 53.99 3.55
CA ALA A 497 15.76 55.15 4.43
C ALA A 497 16.57 54.79 5.71
N ARG A 498 17.60 55.60 6.00
CA ARG A 498 18.34 55.70 7.27
C ARG A 498 17.36 56.26 8.35
N TRP A 499 17.54 56.12 9.66
CA TRP A 499 18.48 56.89 10.51
C TRP A 499 18.49 56.37 11.98
N TYR A 500 19.69 56.37 12.55
CA TYR A 500 20.16 56.84 13.87
C TYR A 500 19.59 56.37 15.23
N TYR A 501 20.55 56.01 16.09
CA TYR A 501 20.45 55.84 17.53
C TYR A 501 20.32 57.19 18.26
N HIS A 502 19.43 57.25 19.25
CA HIS A 502 19.54 58.19 20.36
C HIS A 502 19.32 57.46 21.69
N GLY A 503 20.21 57.73 22.65
CA GLY A 503 20.20 57.12 23.98
C GLY A 503 19.51 57.95 25.06
N ARG A 504 19.29 57.27 26.19
CA ARG A 504 19.07 57.71 27.58
C ARG A 504 17.87 58.63 27.88
N LYS A 505 16.99 58.16 28.78
CA LYS A 505 16.97 58.52 30.23
C LYS A 505 15.97 57.67 31.02
N HIS A 506 16.30 57.47 32.30
CA HIS A 506 15.60 56.68 33.31
C HIS A 506 14.29 57.31 33.81
N SER A 507 13.38 56.48 34.34
CA SER A 507 12.60 56.62 35.60
C SER A 507 11.37 55.68 35.52
N ARG A 508 10.78 55.07 36.55
CA ARG A 508 10.88 55.07 38.02
C ARG A 508 10.23 53.74 38.50
N TRP A 509 10.57 53.27 39.69
CA TRP A 509 10.18 51.98 40.29
C TRP A 509 8.76 51.97 40.88
N TYR A 510 8.15 50.78 41.04
CA TYR A 510 7.57 50.28 42.31
C TYR A 510 7.44 48.74 42.28
N TYR A 511 7.95 48.07 43.31
CA TYR A 511 7.81 46.62 43.57
C TYR A 511 7.42 46.47 45.04
N HIS A 512 6.41 45.64 45.34
CA HIS A 512 6.22 45.08 46.68
C HIS A 512 6.70 43.62 46.69
N GLY A 513 7.38 43.24 47.78
CA GLY A 513 8.37 42.17 47.92
C GLY A 513 7.88 40.72 47.75
N ARG A 514 8.74 39.70 47.84
CA ARG A 514 9.97 39.55 48.64
C ARG A 514 11.04 38.71 47.91
N LYS A 515 12.31 39.18 48.00
CA LYS A 515 13.59 38.49 48.30
C LYS A 515 13.85 37.11 47.64
N LEU A 516 14.92 36.84 46.89
CA LEU A 516 16.23 37.46 46.71
C LEU A 516 16.80 37.08 45.33
N ALA A 517 17.43 38.06 44.71
CA ALA A 517 18.26 37.96 43.51
C ALA A 517 19.65 37.37 43.87
N ARG A 518 20.61 36.98 43.02
CA ARG A 518 21.08 37.46 41.70
C ARG A 518 22.43 36.71 41.47
N TRP A 519 22.80 36.10 40.34
CA TRP A 519 23.60 36.67 39.22
C TRP A 519 24.22 35.53 38.37
N TYR A 520 24.65 35.90 37.17
CA TYR A 520 25.22 35.07 36.09
C TYR A 520 26.67 34.60 36.32
N TYR A 521 27.01 33.42 35.79
CA TYR A 521 28.38 33.09 35.35
C TYR A 521 28.40 32.78 33.84
N LYS A 522 29.07 33.61 33.03
CA LYS A 522 29.50 33.27 31.65
C LYS A 522 30.94 33.76 31.42
N GLY A 523 31.89 32.92 31.80
CA GLY A 523 33.32 33.05 31.48
C GLY A 523 33.88 31.67 31.09
N ARG A 524 34.83 31.66 30.17
CA ARG A 524 35.54 30.46 29.68
C ARG A 524 36.47 29.88 30.76
N LYS A 525 36.43 28.54 30.89
CA LYS A 525 37.51 27.54 31.17
C LYS A 525 37.10 26.51 32.23
N HIS A 526 37.61 25.29 32.02
CA HIS A 526 37.38 24.05 32.74
C HIS A 526 37.53 24.16 34.27
N SER A 527 36.74 23.36 35.00
CA SER A 527 37.20 22.66 36.21
C SER A 527 36.19 21.59 36.68
N ARG A 528 36.71 20.38 36.95
CA ARG A 528 36.08 19.29 37.73
C ARG A 528 35.61 19.83 39.10
N TRP A 529 34.53 19.35 39.74
CA TRP A 529 34.51 18.09 40.51
C TRP A 529 33.16 17.83 41.27
N TYR A 530 33.00 16.55 41.66
CA TYR A 530 32.34 15.93 42.83
C TYR A 530 30.84 16.11 43.14
N TYR A 531 30.11 14.97 43.16
CA TYR A 531 28.84 14.78 43.86
C TYR A 531 29.03 13.92 45.13
N LYS A 532 28.46 14.37 46.26
CA LYS A 532 28.50 13.71 47.57
C LYS A 532 27.09 13.17 47.92
N GLY A 533 26.94 11.83 47.98
CA GLY A 533 25.93 11.01 48.70
C GLY A 533 24.43 11.19 48.37
N ARG A 534 23.54 10.17 48.38
CA ARG A 534 23.53 8.77 48.84
C ARG A 534 22.57 7.91 47.96
N LYS A 535 23.10 6.79 47.41
CA LYS A 535 22.62 5.37 47.35
C LYS A 535 21.12 5.08 47.01
N HIS A 536 20.66 4.18 46.11
CA HIS A 536 21.08 2.95 45.37
C HIS A 536 20.40 2.97 43.96
N SER A 537 20.66 2.17 42.91
CA SER A 537 21.32 0.88 42.67
C SER A 537 21.80 0.79 41.20
N ARG A 538 22.92 0.08 40.97
CA ARG A 538 23.53 -0.20 39.66
C ARG A 538 22.72 -1.23 38.85
N TRP A 539 22.62 -1.00 37.55
CA TRP A 539 22.43 -2.05 36.54
C TRP A 539 23.69 -2.14 35.66
N TYR A 540 24.19 -3.36 35.46
CA TYR A 540 25.25 -3.68 34.52
C TYR A 540 24.66 -3.87 33.12
N TYR A 541 25.25 -3.22 32.11
CA TYR A 541 25.00 -3.53 30.70
C TYR A 541 25.98 -4.62 30.27
N ASN A 542 25.48 -5.82 29.99
CA ASN A 542 26.24 -6.82 29.21
C ASN A 542 26.06 -6.48 27.73
N GLY A 543 27.10 -5.90 27.13
CA GLY A 543 27.19 -5.73 25.68
C GLY A 543 27.47 -7.08 25.01
N CYS A 544 26.47 -7.65 24.35
CA CYS A 544 26.71 -8.74 23.41
C CYS A 544 27.21 -8.17 22.08
N LYS A 545 28.39 -8.67 21.70
CA LYS A 545 29.15 -8.35 20.49
C LYS A 545 28.36 -8.70 19.23
N ALA A 546 28.38 -7.78 18.28
CA ALA A 546 28.02 -8.05 16.89
C ALA A 546 29.08 -8.96 16.26
N TYR A 547 28.68 -10.12 15.75
CA TYR A 547 29.49 -10.87 14.79
C TYR A 547 29.12 -10.43 13.37
N ARG A 548 30.09 -9.85 12.68
CA ARG A 548 30.14 -9.82 11.21
C ARG A 548 30.27 -11.27 10.74
N VAL A 549 29.37 -11.72 9.88
CA VAL A 549 29.65 -12.85 8.99
C VAL A 549 29.99 -12.27 7.62
N CYS A 550 31.27 -12.32 7.29
CA CYS A 550 31.79 -12.06 5.96
C CYS A 550 31.54 -13.29 5.08
N SER A 551 31.15 -13.01 3.84
CA SER A 551 31.19 -13.87 2.67
C SER A 551 32.53 -14.59 2.50
N LEU A 552 32.50 -15.91 2.28
CA LEU A 552 33.51 -16.67 1.54
C LEU A 552 32.85 -17.93 0.93
N ALA A 553 33.13 -18.16 -0.35
CA ALA A 553 32.99 -19.43 -1.07
C ALA A 553 34.33 -19.64 -1.82
N PRO A 554 34.64 -20.78 -2.48
CA PRO A 554 34.38 -22.21 -2.20
C PRO A 554 35.68 -23.06 -2.23
N SER A 555 35.64 -24.33 -1.80
CA SER A 555 36.59 -25.44 -2.15
C SER A 555 35.97 -26.77 -1.66
N VAL A 556 35.65 -27.76 -2.51
CA VAL A 556 36.50 -28.80 -3.17
C VAL A 556 37.23 -29.73 -2.16
N LEU A 557 36.74 -30.98 -2.04
CA LEU A 557 37.42 -32.29 -1.95
C LEU A 557 36.41 -33.33 -1.37
N MET A 558 36.08 -34.40 -2.10
CA MET A 558 36.48 -35.81 -1.84
C MET A 558 36.13 -36.23 -0.39
N GLU A 559 35.17 -37.13 -0.16
CA GLU A 559 35.14 -38.57 -0.48
C GLU A 559 33.70 -39.11 -0.61
#